data_AF-A0A7V3PA01-F1
#
_entry.id   AF-A0A7V3PA01-F1
#
_cell.length_a   1.000
_cell.length_b   1.000
_cell.length_c   1.000
_cell.angle_alpha   90.00
_cell.angle_beta   90.00
_cell.angle_gamma   90.00
#
_symmetry.space_group_name_H-M   'P 1'
#
loop_
_entity.id
_entity.type
_entity.pdbx_description
1 polymer ?
#
loop_
_entity_poly.entity_id
_entity_poly.type
_entity_poly.pdbx_seq_one_letter_code
_entity_poly.pdbx_strand_id
1 'polypeptide(L)'
;MTSSKPRVAIVGYPNVGKSTLFNRLTGSREAVVAPESGVTRDRKEGEAEWNGRLFVVVDTGGIDPHGEGPLVDQVRRQAEIAIKESAVVIFLVDGRLGVTPQDHDIADLLRRSGVPVVLAVNKQDAISA
;
A
#
# COMPACT_ATOMS: atom_id res chain seq x y z
N MET A 1 11.25 -15.99 22.62
CA MET A 1 10.21 -15.20 21.93
C MET A 1 10.75 -14.87 20.54
N THR A 2 10.27 -15.54 19.50
CA THR A 2 10.62 -15.18 18.13
C THR A 2 10.06 -13.79 17.86
N SER A 3 10.90 -12.75 17.94
CA SER A 3 10.49 -11.39 17.58
C SER A 3 10.09 -11.41 16.11
N SER A 4 8.79 -11.37 15.81
CA SER A 4 8.34 -11.20 14.44
C SER A 4 8.86 -9.86 13.92
N LYS A 5 9.36 -9.84 12.68
CA LYS A 5 9.81 -8.60 12.04
C LYS A 5 8.62 -7.61 11.99
N PRO A 6 8.83 -6.31 12.28
CA PRO A 6 7.75 -5.32 12.17
C PRO A 6 7.22 -5.30 10.74
N ARG A 7 5.92 -5.05 10.60
CA ARG A 7 5.20 -5.05 9.32
C ARG A 7 4.87 -3.62 8.89
N VAL A 8 5.09 -3.31 7.63
CA VAL A 8 4.79 -2.03 7.00
C VAL A 8 3.81 -2.27 5.85
N ALA A 9 2.56 -1.86 6.00
CA ALA A 9 1.58 -1.95 4.92
C ALA A 9 1.63 -0.73 4.01
N ILE A 10 1.54 -0.94 2.70
CA ILE A 10 1.37 0.11 1.71
C ILE A 10 -0.10 0.10 1.27
N VAL A 11 -0.80 1.19 1.57
CA VAL A 11 -2.24 1.36 1.34
C VAL A 11 -2.48 2.57 0.45
N GLY A 12 -3.52 2.52 -0.38
CA GLY A 12 -3.92 3.64 -1.23
C GLY A 12 -4.80 3.17 -2.38
N TYR A 13 -5.43 4.13 -3.06
CA TYR A 13 -6.34 3.87 -4.17
C TYR A 13 -5.63 3.10 -5.31
N PRO A 14 -6.33 2.33 -6.18
CA PRO A 14 -5.70 1.67 -7.32
C PRO A 14 -4.81 2.62 -8.15
N ASN A 15 -3.73 2.07 -8.71
CA ASN A 15 -2.80 2.76 -9.62
C ASN A 15 -1.98 3.95 -9.05
N VAL A 16 -2.02 4.26 -7.75
CA VAL A 16 -1.16 5.29 -7.11
C VAL A 16 0.33 4.93 -7.05
N GLY A 17 0.71 3.69 -7.40
CA GLY A 17 2.11 3.23 -7.49
C GLY A 17 2.60 2.37 -6.32
N LYS A 18 1.68 1.72 -5.59
CA LYS A 18 1.99 0.85 -4.44
C LYS A 18 2.99 -0.25 -4.78
N SER A 19 2.74 -1.00 -5.85
CA SER A 19 3.62 -2.11 -6.24
C SER A 19 5.00 -1.64 -6.70
N THR A 20 5.11 -0.43 -7.28
CA THR A 20 6.41 0.18 -7.60
C THR A 20 7.19 0.51 -6.32
N LEU A 21 6.53 1.06 -5.31
CA LEU A 21 7.15 1.34 -4.01
C LEU A 21 7.53 0.04 -3.29
N PHE A 22 6.65 -0.97 -3.29
CA PHE A 22 6.92 -2.30 -2.75
C PHE A 22 8.21 -2.88 -3.33
N ASN A 23 8.29 -3.00 -4.66
CA ASN A 23 9.45 -3.57 -5.35
C ASN A 23 10.74 -2.79 -5.05
N ARG A 24 10.64 -1.46 -4.90
CA ARG A 24 11.78 -0.61 -4.54
C ARG A 24 12.26 -0.89 -3.12
N LEU A 25 11.36 -1.08 -2.16
CA LEU A 25 11.71 -1.33 -0.76
C LEU A 25 12.28 -2.75 -0.54
N THR A 26 11.76 -3.75 -1.25
CA THR A 26 12.17 -5.15 -1.08
C THR A 26 13.41 -5.52 -1.90
N GLY A 27 13.91 -4.61 -2.75
CA GLY A 27 15.07 -4.86 -3.61
C GLY A 27 14.86 -5.95 -4.65
N SER A 28 13.62 -6.41 -4.85
CA SER A 28 13.26 -7.46 -5.79
C SER A 28 13.42 -6.93 -7.23
N ARG A 29 14.61 -7.13 -7.82
CA ARG A 29 14.88 -6.82 -9.24
C ARG A 29 14.34 -7.89 -10.20
N GLU A 30 13.83 -9.01 -9.70
CA GLU A 30 13.16 -10.04 -10.51
C GLU A 30 11.67 -10.16 -10.15
N ALA A 31 10.85 -10.16 -11.19
CA ALA A 31 9.44 -10.57 -11.21
C ALA A 31 8.45 -9.75 -10.35
N VAL A 32 8.07 -8.56 -10.82
CA VAL A 32 6.70 -8.31 -11.36
C VAL A 32 6.80 -7.22 -12.42
N VAL A 33 7.41 -7.56 -13.56
CA VAL A 33 6.96 -7.00 -14.83
C VAL A 33 5.95 -7.99 -15.37
N ALA A 34 4.69 -7.78 -15.03
CA ALA A 34 3.59 -8.17 -15.88
C ALA A 34 2.89 -6.85 -16.25
N PRO A 35 2.90 -6.44 -17.53
CA PRO A 35 2.07 -5.35 -18.00
C PRO A 35 0.63 -5.87 -18.15
N GLU A 36 0.03 -6.31 -17.05
CA GLU A 36 -1.42 -6.52 -16.99
C GLU A 36 -2.01 -5.47 -16.08
N SER A 37 -2.79 -4.61 -16.71
CA SER A 37 -3.58 -3.55 -16.11
C SER A 37 -4.36 -4.02 -14.88
N GLY A 38 -4.24 -3.27 -13.78
CA GLY A 38 -5.43 -2.87 -13.01
C GLY A 38 -5.71 -3.54 -11.66
N VAL A 39 -5.14 -4.68 -11.28
CA VAL A 39 -5.48 -5.29 -9.97
C VAL A 39 -4.31 -6.11 -9.41
N THR A 40 -3.73 -5.70 -8.28
CA THR A 40 -2.93 -6.63 -7.45
C THR A 40 -3.91 -7.60 -6.79
N ARG A 41 -4.13 -8.75 -7.43
CA ARG A 41 -5.14 -9.75 -7.03
C ARG A 41 -4.78 -10.51 -5.74
N ASP A 42 -3.49 -10.57 -5.40
CA ASP A 42 -2.98 -11.22 -4.19
C ASP A 42 -2.10 -10.28 -3.37
N ARG A 43 -2.27 -10.31 -2.04
CA ARG A 43 -1.39 -9.65 -1.06
C ARG A 43 0.05 -10.09 -1.30
N LYS A 44 0.95 -9.14 -1.53
CA LYS A 44 2.39 -9.43 -1.63
C LYS A 44 3.07 -9.08 -0.33
N GLU A 45 3.96 -9.97 0.11
CA GLU A 45 4.84 -9.74 1.25
C GLU A 45 6.27 -9.90 0.80
N GLY A 46 7.14 -9.01 1.29
CA GLY A 46 8.56 -9.06 0.98
C GLY A 46 9.37 -8.50 2.13
N GLU A 47 10.56 -9.06 2.34
CA GLU A 47 11.48 -8.52 3.32
C GLU A 47 12.19 -7.29 2.77
N ALA A 48 12.43 -6.32 3.63
CA ALA A 48 13.18 -5.12 3.33
C ALA A 48 14.15 -4.80 4.48
N GLU A 49 15.25 -4.15 4.13
CA GLU A 49 16.19 -3.57 5.07
C GLU A 49 16.32 -2.08 4.81
N TRP A 50 16.27 -1.26 5.86
CA TRP A 50 16.60 0.15 5.77
C TRP A 50 17.39 0.57 7.00
N ASN A 51 18.58 1.13 6.80
CA ASN A 51 19.49 1.57 7.86
C ASN A 51 19.72 0.47 8.94
N GLY A 52 19.97 -0.77 8.52
CA GLY A 52 20.20 -1.90 9.42
C GLY A 52 18.94 -2.42 10.15
N ARG A 53 17.73 -1.95 9.78
CA ARG A 53 16.47 -2.44 10.33
C ARG A 53 15.76 -3.33 9.33
N LEU A 54 15.51 -4.57 9.71
CA LEU A 54 14.73 -5.54 8.93
C LEU A 54 13.24 -5.43 9.24
N PHE A 55 12.42 -5.42 8.19
CA PHE A 55 10.96 -5.36 8.29
C PHE A 55 10.31 -6.12 7.12
N VAL A 56 9.03 -6.41 7.25
CA VAL A 56 8.21 -7.00 6.17
C VAL A 56 7.36 -5.90 5.57
N VAL A 57 7.43 -5.72 4.25
CA VAL A 57 6.56 -4.85 3.48
C VAL A 57 5.36 -5.66 3.01
N VAL A 58 4.17 -5.07 3.09
CA VAL A 58 2.91 -5.69 2.66
C VAL A 58 2.23 -4.78 1.63
N ASP A 59 2.05 -5.25 0.39
CA ASP A 59 1.19 -4.59 -0.61
C ASP A 59 -0.24 -5.15 -0.45
N THR A 60 -1.18 -4.29 -0.05
CA THR A 60 -2.56 -4.69 0.26
C THR A 60 -3.46 -4.82 -0.97
N GLY A 61 -2.93 -4.57 -2.18
CA GLY A 61 -3.77 -4.30 -3.34
C GLY A 61 -4.41 -2.92 -3.27
N GLY A 62 -4.97 -2.46 -4.40
CA GLY A 62 -5.68 -1.18 -4.44
C GLY A 62 -7.01 -1.26 -3.72
N ILE A 63 -7.18 -0.47 -2.66
CA ILE A 63 -8.47 -0.36 -1.98
C ILE A 63 -9.36 0.56 -2.79
N ASP A 64 -10.48 0.02 -3.28
CA ASP A 64 -11.58 0.81 -3.84
C ASP A 64 -12.73 0.87 -2.81
N PRO A 65 -12.97 2.04 -2.16
CA PRO A 65 -14.05 2.20 -1.19
C PRO A 65 -15.47 2.06 -1.79
N HIS A 66 -15.62 2.24 -3.10
CA HIS A 66 -16.93 2.23 -3.77
C HIS A 66 -17.10 1.08 -4.77
N GLY A 67 -16.04 0.34 -5.07
CA GLY A 67 -16.13 -0.83 -5.93
C GLY A 67 -17.07 -1.89 -5.33
N GLU A 68 -17.82 -2.54 -6.21
CA GLU A 68 -18.77 -3.58 -5.83
C GLU A 68 -18.32 -4.96 -6.33
N GLY A 69 -18.70 -6.00 -5.58
CA GLY A 69 -18.53 -7.39 -5.96
C GLY A 69 -17.53 -8.17 -5.08
N PRO A 70 -17.58 -9.52 -5.14
CA PRO A 70 -16.88 -10.38 -4.18
C PRO A 70 -15.37 -10.16 -4.11
N LEU A 71 -14.76 -9.78 -5.25
CA LEU A 71 -13.34 -9.51 -5.35
C LEU A 71 -12.95 -8.22 -4.64
N VAL A 72 -13.72 -7.14 -4.81
CA VAL A 72 -13.45 -5.85 -4.17
C VAL A 72 -13.58 -6.00 -2.66
N ASP A 73 -14.61 -6.71 -2.20
CA ASP A 73 -14.80 -7.00 -0.77
C ASP A 73 -13.64 -7.82 -0.20
N GLN A 74 -13.11 -8.77 -0.96
CA GLN A 74 -11.94 -9.56 -0.55
C GLN A 74 -10.70 -8.68 -0.42
N VAL A 75 -10.41 -7.82 -1.40
CA VAL A 75 -9.27 -6.89 -1.36
C VAL A 75 -9.40 -5.95 -0.15
N ARG A 76 -10.58 -5.39 0.09
CA ARG A 76 -10.84 -4.55 1.27
C ARG A 76 -10.56 -5.28 2.58
N ARG A 77 -11.12 -6.48 2.76
CA ARG A 77 -10.88 -7.31 3.96
C ARG A 77 -9.39 -7.62 4.15
N GLN A 78 -8.68 -7.97 3.09
CA GLN A 78 -7.24 -8.24 3.17
C GLN A 78 -6.45 -6.99 3.56
N ALA A 79 -6.83 -5.82 3.04
CA ALA A 79 -6.20 -4.57 3.41
C ALA A 79 -6.46 -4.19 4.88
N GLU A 80 -7.68 -4.37 5.38
CA GLU A 80 -8.01 -4.14 6.80
C GLU A 80 -7.20 -5.05 7.74
N ILE A 81 -7.03 -6.32 7.39
CA ILE A 81 -6.17 -7.26 8.14
C ILE A 81 -4.73 -6.77 8.11
N ALA A 82 -4.20 -6.43 6.94
CA ALA A 82 -2.83 -5.96 6.80
C ALA A 82 -2.56 -4.66 7.57
N ILE A 83 -3.51 -3.73 7.58
CA ILE A 83 -3.44 -2.50 8.38
C ILE A 83 -3.33 -2.86 9.86
N LYS A 84 -4.25 -3.69 10.39
CA LYS A 84 -4.28 -4.07 11.82
C LYS A 84 -3.02 -4.81 12.28
N GLU A 85 -2.40 -5.60 11.40
CA GLU A 85 -1.16 -6.33 11.69
C GLU A 85 0.10 -5.47 11.55
N SER A 86 -0.01 -4.25 11.01
CA SER A 86 1.14 -3.41 10.71
C SER A 86 1.56 -2.56 11.91
N ALA A 87 2.87 -2.39 12.05
CA ALA A 87 3.45 -1.43 12.98
C ALA A 87 3.27 0.01 12.47
N VAL A 88 3.22 0.19 11.14
CA VAL A 88 2.99 1.47 10.48
C VAL A 88 2.37 1.23 9.10
N VAL A 89 1.51 2.15 8.67
CA VAL A 89 0.94 2.17 7.31
C VAL A 89 1.54 3.33 6.52
N ILE A 90 2.01 3.06 5.30
CA ILE A 90 2.29 4.07 4.29
C ILE A 90 1.01 4.27 3.48
N PHE A 91 0.36 5.43 3.66
CA PHE A 91 -0.76 5.85 2.82
C PHE A 91 -0.21 6.56 1.59
N LEU A 92 -0.26 5.90 0.44
CA LEU A 92 0.30 6.38 -0.82
C LEU A 92 -0.79 7.02 -1.70
N VAL A 93 -0.57 8.26 -2.13
CA VAL A 93 -1.48 9.01 -3.01
C VAL A 93 -0.78 9.42 -4.31
N ASP A 94 -1.55 9.69 -5.37
CA ASP A 94 -1.01 10.15 -6.67
C ASP A 94 -1.02 11.68 -6.73
N GLY A 95 0.14 12.31 -6.61
CA GLY A 95 0.23 13.77 -6.56
C GLY A 95 -0.23 14.47 -7.85
N ARG A 96 -0.26 13.78 -8.99
CA ARG A 96 -0.72 14.36 -10.27
C ARG A 96 -2.23 14.63 -10.27
N LEU A 97 -2.98 13.89 -9.46
CA LEU A 97 -4.44 14.01 -9.35
C LEU A 97 -4.87 15.01 -8.27
N GLY A 98 -3.92 15.51 -7.46
CA GLY A 98 -4.25 16.21 -6.23
C GLY A 98 -4.95 15.29 -5.23
N VAL A 99 -5.71 15.87 -4.30
CA VAL A 99 -6.51 15.11 -3.33
C VAL A 99 -7.83 14.69 -3.98
N THR A 100 -8.18 13.41 -3.90
CA THR A 100 -9.43 12.85 -4.44
C THR A 100 -10.42 12.47 -3.33
N PRO A 101 -11.73 12.35 -3.63
CA PRO A 101 -12.70 11.81 -2.67
C PRO A 101 -12.32 10.43 -2.13
N GLN A 102 -11.76 9.56 -2.97
CA GLN A 102 -11.33 8.23 -2.58
C GLN A 102 -10.15 8.26 -1.61
N ASP A 103 -9.27 9.26 -1.71
CA ASP A 103 -8.22 9.47 -0.71
C ASP A 103 -8.81 9.83 0.65
N HIS A 104 -9.89 10.61 0.70
CA HIS A 104 -10.60 10.93 1.93
C HIS A 104 -11.22 9.68 2.58
N ASP A 105 -11.87 8.83 1.80
CA ASP A 105 -12.47 7.60 2.32
C ASP A 105 -11.44 6.61 2.88
N ILE A 106 -10.30 6.48 2.21
CA ILE A 106 -9.19 5.65 2.70
C ILE A 106 -8.57 6.28 3.95
N ALA A 107 -8.38 7.61 3.98
CA ALA A 107 -7.88 8.32 5.15
C ALA A 107 -8.80 8.14 6.36
N ASP A 108 -10.12 8.16 6.16
CA ASP A 108 -11.13 7.87 7.18
C ASP A 108 -11.00 6.47 7.76
N LEU A 109 -10.83 5.47 6.90
CA LEU A 109 -10.57 4.09 7.31
C LEU A 109 -9.28 3.99 8.14
N LEU A 110 -8.21 4.64 7.68
CA LEU A 110 -6.91 4.61 8.36
C LEU A 110 -6.95 5.34 9.70
N ARG A 111 -7.64 6.48 9.81
CA ARG A 111 -7.83 7.19 11.08
C ARG A 111 -8.53 6.34 12.14
N ARG A 112 -9.48 5.50 11.73
CA ARG A 112 -10.19 4.57 12.61
C ARG A 112 -9.37 3.34 13.01
N SER A 113 -8.25 3.06 12.32
CA SER A 113 -7.46 1.85 12.56
C SER A 113 -6.63 1.88 13.85
N GLY A 114 -6.29 3.07 14.36
CA GLY A 114 -5.39 3.25 15.50
C GLY A 114 -3.92 2.95 15.22
N VAL A 115 -3.57 2.59 13.97
CA VAL A 115 -2.20 2.30 13.55
C VAL A 115 -1.52 3.60 13.09
N PRO A 116 -0.23 3.84 13.40
CA PRO A 116 0.49 5.00 12.88
C PRO A 116 0.48 5.05 11.35
N VAL A 117 0.23 6.24 10.78
CA VAL A 117 0.13 6.46 9.33
C VAL A 117 1.17 7.47 8.87
N VAL A 118 1.89 7.13 7.80
CA VAL A 118 2.76 8.03 7.05
C VAL A 118 2.09 8.30 5.70
N LEU A 119 1.70 9.55 5.45
CA LEU A 119 1.22 9.97 4.13
C LEU A 119 2.43 10.16 3.20
N ALA A 120 2.39 9.52 2.03
CA ALA A 120 3.40 9.63 0.99
C ALA A 120 2.74 10.07 -0.32
N VAL A 121 3.22 11.15 -0.91
CA VAL A 121 2.72 11.67 -2.20
C VAL A 121 3.64 11.17 -3.31
N ASN A 122 3.13 10.28 -4.16
CA ASN A 122 3.89 9.67 -5.24
C ASN A 122 3.80 10.48 -6.54
N LYS A 123 4.65 10.12 -7.51
CA LYS A 123 4.65 10.64 -8.90
C LYS A 123 4.88 12.16 -9.01
N GLN A 124 5.65 12.70 -8.06
CA GLN A 124 6.03 14.13 -8.03
C GLN A 124 6.92 14.52 -9.21
N ASP A 125 7.67 13.57 -9.77
CA ASP A 125 8.52 13.76 -10.96
C ASP A 125 7.73 14.18 -12.22
N ALA A 126 6.43 13.87 -12.27
CA ALA A 126 5.55 14.21 -13.39
C ALA A 126 4.83 15.56 -13.21
N ILE A 127 5.03 16.24 -12.09
CA ILE A 127 4.42 17.54 -11.79
C ILE A 127 5.45 18.60 -12.16
N SER A 128 5.13 19.45 -13.13
CA SER A 128 5.96 20.63 -13.42
C SER A 128 5.71 21.71 -12.36
N ALA A 129 6.79 22.34 -11.91
CA ALA A 129 6.76 23.44 -10.94
C ALA A 129 6.08 24.70 -11.48
#